data_AF-Q8CZX6-F1
#
_entry.id   AF-Q8CZX6-F1
#
_cell.length_a   1.000
_cell.length_b   1.000
_cell.length_c   1.000
_cell.angle_alpha   90.00
_cell.angle_beta   90.00
_cell.angle_gamma   90.00
#
_symmetry.space_group_name_H-M   'P 1'
#
loop_
_entity.id
_entity.type
_entity.pdbx_description
1 polymer ?
#
loop_
_entity_poly.entity_id
_entity_poly.type
_entity_poly.pdbx_seq_one_letter_code
_entity_poly.pdbx_strand_id
1 'polypeptide(L)'
;MMMMGMLQEKLYSLNEPLGLIEVNMMDIQVFFVSYLIFGAMVGSFLNVLIYRLPIMLANLSSRSESHGEEIKMRSHLRNINLFQPGSFCHHCNESIPIKYNIPILGWIFLRGASRCCNKKISTRYLFIEVLAVIQTLLVLMIFKEDLLICTSLVLIWSLTALAFIDFDTYLLPDCMTIPLLWLGLLINIDTVFAPLTSAVLGAVSGYLFLWLSYWLFKIVRGVDGMGYGDFKLMAALGAWFGVSAVPFLILFSSFFGLVAYAIFYFFDKKDNGKEINYIAFGPYISLAGVLYLFLGSHVTNLFS
;
A
#
# COMPACT_ATOMS: atom_id res chain seq x y z
N MET A 1 9.01 21.27 -19.94
CA MET A 1 9.43 22.55 -19.34
C MET A 1 9.43 22.49 -17.81
N MET A 2 8.32 22.09 -17.17
CA MET A 2 8.26 21.94 -15.69
C MET A 2 9.24 20.89 -15.14
N MET A 3 9.35 19.72 -15.78
CA MET A 3 10.33 18.69 -15.43
C MET A 3 11.79 19.18 -15.56
N MET A 4 12.09 20.04 -16.54
CA MET A 4 13.43 20.63 -16.68
C MET A 4 13.74 21.65 -15.58
N GLY A 5 12.77 22.47 -15.17
CA GLY A 5 12.94 23.41 -14.05
C GLY A 5 13.21 22.68 -12.72
N MET A 6 12.51 21.57 -12.48
CA MET A 6 12.70 20.75 -11.26
C MET A 6 14.04 20.00 -11.26
N LEU A 7 14.51 19.55 -12.43
CA LEU A 7 15.85 18.99 -12.62
C LEU A 7 16.95 20.04 -12.31
N GLN A 8 16.73 21.29 -12.70
CA GLN A 8 17.64 22.42 -12.45
C GLN A 8 17.76 22.78 -10.97
N GLU A 9 16.66 22.71 -10.21
CA GLU A 9 16.72 22.93 -8.76
C GLU A 9 17.45 21.79 -8.01
N LYS A 10 17.28 20.54 -8.46
CA LYS A 10 17.98 19.39 -7.88
C LYS A 10 19.50 19.45 -8.15
N LEU A 11 19.89 19.97 -9.32
CA LEU A 11 21.28 20.32 -9.63
C LEU A 11 21.85 21.37 -8.67
N TYR A 12 21.04 22.36 -8.26
CA TYR A 12 21.49 23.41 -7.36
C TYR A 12 21.68 22.90 -5.92
N SER A 13 20.75 22.09 -5.40
CA SER A 13 20.83 21.54 -4.04
C SER A 13 21.91 20.49 -3.83
N LEU A 14 22.28 19.73 -4.88
CA LEU A 14 23.37 18.74 -4.80
C LEU A 14 24.77 19.38 -4.83
N ASN A 15 24.87 20.63 -5.30
CA ASN A 15 26.15 21.32 -5.50
C ASN A 15 26.64 22.14 -4.30
N GLU A 16 25.84 22.34 -3.26
CA GLU A 16 26.18 23.30 -2.20
C GLU A 16 27.27 22.88 -1.20
N PRO A 17 27.54 21.59 -0.86
CA PRO A 17 28.62 21.28 0.07
C PRO A 17 29.91 20.74 -0.56
N LEU A 18 29.91 20.36 -1.85
CA LEU A 18 31.07 19.72 -2.50
C LEU A 18 31.31 20.35 -3.88
N GLY A 19 32.14 21.41 -3.89
CA GLY A 19 32.71 21.90 -5.14
C GLY A 19 33.37 20.76 -5.91
N LEU A 20 33.00 20.62 -7.18
CA LEU A 20 33.52 19.69 -8.21
C LEU A 20 32.81 18.34 -8.40
N ILE A 21 31.48 18.33 -8.54
CA ILE A 21 30.82 17.30 -9.37
C ILE A 21 29.91 18.01 -10.36
N GLU A 22 30.36 18.21 -11.59
CA GLU A 22 29.46 18.50 -12.71
C GLU A 22 28.56 17.28 -12.91
N VAL A 23 27.41 17.24 -12.23
CA VAL A 23 26.41 16.19 -12.44
C VAL A 23 25.88 16.36 -13.86
N ASN A 24 26.24 15.45 -14.75
CA ASN A 24 25.80 15.53 -16.13
C ASN A 24 24.30 15.22 -16.22
N MET A 25 23.60 15.89 -17.13
CA MET A 25 22.18 15.63 -17.43
C MET A 25 21.91 14.14 -17.75
N MET A 26 22.91 13.45 -18.31
CA MET A 26 22.89 12.01 -18.57
C MET A 26 22.76 11.19 -17.29
N ASP A 27 23.51 11.53 -16.23
CA ASP A 27 23.53 10.80 -14.96
C ASP A 27 22.19 10.90 -14.25
N ILE A 28 21.54 12.07 -14.36
CA ILE A 28 20.21 12.29 -13.78
C ILE A 28 19.15 11.45 -14.51
N GLN A 29 19.20 11.40 -15.84
CA GLN A 29 18.27 10.55 -16.60
C GLN A 29 18.42 9.07 -16.23
N VAL A 30 19.66 8.59 -16.11
CA VAL A 30 19.95 7.22 -15.69
C VAL A 30 19.42 6.95 -14.27
N PHE A 31 19.59 7.90 -13.35
CA PHE A 31 19.05 7.83 -12.00
C PHE A 31 17.52 7.72 -11.99
N PHE A 32 16.80 8.59 -12.70
CA PHE A 32 15.33 8.52 -12.74
C PHE A 32 14.85 7.20 -13.37
N VAL A 33 15.44 6.80 -14.49
CA VAL A 33 15.06 5.55 -15.18
C VAL A 33 15.30 4.33 -14.29
N SER A 34 16.41 4.27 -13.55
CA SER A 34 16.71 3.14 -12.68
C SER A 34 15.69 3.01 -11.54
N TYR A 35 15.27 4.12 -10.94
CA TYR A 35 14.21 4.09 -9.92
C TYR A 35 12.85 3.72 -10.49
N LEU A 36 12.50 4.15 -11.70
CA LEU A 36 11.23 3.75 -12.33
C LEU A 36 11.22 2.25 -12.66
N ILE A 37 12.34 1.71 -13.11
CA ILE A 37 12.50 0.26 -13.30
C ILE A 37 12.35 -0.46 -11.95
N PHE A 38 13.00 0.06 -10.89
CA PHE A 38 12.88 -0.50 -9.55
C PHE A 38 11.43 -0.45 -9.03
N GLY A 39 10.73 0.67 -9.20
CA GLY A 39 9.32 0.82 -8.87
C GLY A 39 8.42 -0.18 -9.62
N ALA A 40 8.72 -0.45 -10.89
CA ALA A 40 8.00 -1.47 -11.67
C ALA A 40 8.27 -2.89 -11.12
N MET A 41 9.52 -3.20 -10.75
CA MET A 41 9.89 -4.47 -10.11
C MET A 41 9.17 -4.64 -8.77
N VAL A 42 9.16 -3.60 -7.94
CA VAL A 42 8.43 -3.60 -6.67
C VAL A 42 6.94 -3.78 -6.91
N GLY A 43 6.33 -3.06 -7.86
CA GLY A 43 4.92 -3.24 -8.22
C GLY A 43 4.57 -4.68 -8.62
N SER A 44 5.47 -5.35 -9.35
CA SER A 44 5.31 -6.76 -9.70
C SER A 44 5.40 -7.67 -8.46
N PHE A 45 6.32 -7.37 -7.54
CA PHE A 45 6.38 -8.04 -6.24
C PHE A 45 5.13 -7.78 -5.38
N LEU A 46 4.56 -6.57 -5.40
CA LEU A 46 3.33 -6.26 -4.67
C LEU A 46 2.17 -7.15 -5.14
N ASN A 47 2.05 -7.44 -6.44
CA ASN A 47 1.06 -8.40 -6.94
C ASN A 47 1.23 -9.80 -6.32
N VAL A 48 2.47 -10.27 -6.19
CA VAL A 48 2.78 -11.55 -5.53
C VAL A 48 2.37 -11.50 -4.06
N LEU A 49 2.73 -10.42 -3.36
CA LEU A 49 2.45 -10.23 -1.95
C LEU A 49 0.94 -10.15 -1.67
N ILE A 50 0.22 -9.34 -2.43
CA ILE A 50 -1.24 -9.16 -2.33
C ILE A 50 -1.97 -10.50 -2.51
N TYR A 51 -1.54 -11.30 -3.50
CA TYR A 51 -2.20 -12.58 -3.78
C TYR A 51 -1.82 -13.68 -2.79
N ARG A 52 -0.54 -13.82 -2.44
CA ARG A 52 -0.04 -14.99 -1.69
C ARG A 52 -0.15 -14.84 -0.18
N LEU A 53 0.06 -13.64 0.36
CA LEU A 53 0.13 -13.44 1.80
C LEU A 53 -1.17 -13.85 2.52
N PRO A 54 -2.37 -13.50 2.05
CA PRO A 54 -3.61 -13.93 2.71
C PRO A 54 -3.80 -15.45 2.68
N ILE A 55 -3.42 -16.09 1.56
CA ILE A 55 -3.47 -17.55 1.43
C ILE A 55 -2.52 -18.20 2.44
N MET A 56 -1.30 -17.67 2.58
CA MET A 56 -0.33 -18.18 3.57
C MET A 56 -0.87 -18.08 5.00
N LEU A 57 -1.51 -16.98 5.36
CA LEU A 57 -2.09 -16.78 6.69
C LEU A 57 -3.28 -17.73 6.94
N ALA A 58 -4.17 -17.90 5.96
CA ALA A 58 -5.28 -18.86 6.04
C ALA A 58 -4.79 -20.32 6.18
N ASN A 59 -3.67 -20.66 5.53
CA ASN A 59 -3.05 -21.97 5.68
C ASN A 59 -2.45 -22.19 7.08
N LEU A 60 -1.97 -21.13 7.74
CA LEU A 60 -1.41 -21.21 9.09
C LEU A 60 -2.51 -21.34 10.15
N SER A 61 -3.63 -20.61 10.00
CA SER A 61 -4.77 -20.73 10.91
C SER A 61 -5.44 -22.11 10.81
N SER A 62 -5.66 -22.61 9.60
CA SER A 62 -6.24 -23.95 9.41
C SER A 62 -5.38 -25.08 10.00
N ARG A 63 -4.05 -24.95 9.98
CA ARG A 63 -3.14 -25.92 10.63
C ARG A 63 -3.20 -25.88 12.17
N SER A 64 -3.52 -24.72 12.75
CA SER A 64 -3.64 -24.59 14.21
C SER A 64 -4.99 -25.07 14.73
N GLU A 65 -6.05 -25.01 13.90
CA GLU A 65 -7.40 -25.48 14.24
C GLU A 65 -7.64 -26.96 13.88
N SER A 66 -6.84 -27.55 12.99
CA SER A 66 -6.99 -28.95 12.56
C SER A 66 -6.51 -29.98 13.61
N HIS A 67 -7.26 -30.09 14.70
CA HIS A 67 -7.58 -31.38 15.34
C HIS A 67 -8.93 -31.95 14.85
N GLY A 68 -9.60 -31.31 13.88
CA GLY A 68 -10.81 -31.86 13.26
C GLY A 68 -11.17 -31.10 11.98
N GLU A 69 -11.50 -31.87 10.93
CA GLU A 69 -12.07 -31.46 9.63
C GLU A 69 -11.11 -30.83 8.59
N GLU A 70 -10.75 -31.66 7.59
CA GLU A 70 -10.00 -31.25 6.40
C GLU A 70 -10.87 -30.42 5.44
N ILE A 71 -10.61 -29.13 5.35
CA ILE A 71 -11.06 -28.32 4.21
C ILE A 71 -10.30 -28.79 2.96
N LYS A 72 -11.03 -29.19 1.91
CA LYS A 72 -10.52 -29.56 0.57
C LYS A 72 -9.88 -28.36 -0.14
N MET A 73 -8.75 -27.91 0.36
CA MET A 73 -7.93 -26.89 -0.28
C MET A 73 -7.06 -27.53 -1.37
N ARG A 74 -6.94 -26.89 -2.54
CA ARG A 74 -6.14 -27.44 -3.66
C ARG A 74 -4.70 -27.68 -3.17
N SER A 75 -4.19 -28.90 -3.40
CA SER A 75 -2.90 -29.38 -2.86
C SER A 75 -1.72 -28.44 -3.08
N HIS A 76 -1.64 -27.78 -4.24
CA HIS A 76 -0.57 -26.82 -4.58
C HIS A 76 -0.60 -25.51 -3.78
N LEU A 77 -1.77 -25.09 -3.28
CA LEU A 77 -1.88 -23.88 -2.47
C LEU A 77 -1.54 -24.15 -0.99
N ARG A 78 -1.49 -25.41 -0.56
CA ARG A 78 -1.23 -25.80 0.84
C ARG A 78 0.19 -25.45 1.31
N ASN A 79 1.15 -25.36 0.39
CA ASN A 79 2.57 -25.08 0.66
C ASN A 79 3.09 -23.85 -0.10
N ILE A 80 2.21 -22.94 -0.53
CA ILE A 80 2.63 -21.70 -1.17
C ILE A 80 3.38 -20.81 -0.16
N ASN A 81 4.48 -20.20 -0.61
CA ASN A 81 5.17 -19.13 0.11
C ASN A 81 5.46 -17.96 -0.84
N LEU A 82 6.10 -16.90 -0.34
CA LEU A 82 6.38 -15.69 -1.14
C LEU A 82 7.32 -15.97 -2.33
N PHE A 83 8.22 -16.94 -2.21
CA PHE A 83 9.25 -17.24 -3.22
C PHE A 83 8.89 -18.44 -4.10
N GLN A 84 8.09 -19.38 -3.60
CA GLN A 84 7.80 -20.66 -4.22
C GLN A 84 6.29 -20.96 -4.20
N PRO A 85 5.74 -21.53 -5.30
CA PRO A 85 6.39 -21.74 -6.59
C PRO A 85 6.71 -20.41 -7.31
N GLY A 86 7.44 -20.45 -8.43
CA GLY A 86 7.62 -19.26 -9.30
C GLY A 86 6.29 -18.72 -9.83
N SER A 87 6.30 -17.64 -10.61
CA SER A 87 5.07 -17.11 -11.21
C SER A 87 4.33 -18.19 -12.01
N PHE A 88 3.02 -18.34 -11.78
CA PHE A 88 2.19 -19.36 -12.43
C PHE A 88 0.84 -18.78 -12.86
N CYS A 89 0.18 -19.45 -13.81
CA CYS A 89 -1.15 -19.03 -14.26
C CYS A 89 -2.25 -19.51 -13.30
N HIS A 90 -3.08 -18.60 -12.80
CA HIS A 90 -4.21 -18.88 -11.89
C HIS A 90 -5.30 -19.82 -12.43
N HIS A 91 -5.29 -20.11 -13.73
CA HIS A 91 -6.30 -20.97 -14.37
C HIS A 91 -5.80 -22.37 -14.69
N CYS A 92 -4.59 -22.46 -15.25
CA CYS A 92 -4.00 -23.71 -15.75
C CYS A 92 -2.90 -24.25 -14.83
N ASN A 93 -2.42 -23.44 -13.86
CA ASN A 93 -1.30 -23.70 -12.96
C ASN A 93 0.06 -23.94 -13.65
N GLU A 94 0.15 -23.71 -14.95
CA GLU A 94 1.42 -23.74 -15.68
C GLU A 94 2.34 -22.60 -15.24
N SER A 95 3.65 -22.89 -15.19
CA SER A 95 4.68 -21.91 -14.88
C SER A 95 4.77 -20.83 -15.97
N ILE A 96 4.91 -19.57 -15.57
CA ILE A 96 5.04 -18.44 -16.49
C ILE A 96 6.54 -18.24 -16.79
N PRO A 97 6.96 -18.33 -18.07
CA PRO A 97 8.35 -18.05 -18.46
C PRO A 97 8.78 -16.64 -18.07
N ILE A 98 10.04 -16.47 -17.66
CA ILE A 98 10.62 -15.19 -17.19
C ILE A 98 10.35 -14.02 -18.15
N LYS A 99 10.41 -14.26 -19.47
CA LYS A 99 10.17 -13.23 -20.49
C LYS A 99 8.76 -12.60 -20.45
N TYR A 100 7.78 -13.29 -19.89
CA TYR A 100 6.43 -12.78 -19.68
C TYR A 100 6.17 -12.32 -18.24
N ASN A 101 7.19 -12.42 -17.38
CA ASN A 101 7.18 -11.97 -16.00
C ASN A 101 7.90 -10.62 -15.85
N ILE A 102 8.24 -9.94 -16.95
CA ILE A 102 8.80 -8.59 -16.94
C ILE A 102 7.66 -7.61 -16.64
N PRO A 103 7.77 -6.74 -15.61
CA PRO A 103 6.71 -5.81 -15.24
C PRO A 103 6.26 -4.96 -16.43
N ILE A 104 4.96 -4.74 -16.57
CA ILE A 104 4.28 -3.98 -17.62
C ILE A 104 4.39 -4.63 -19.01
N LEU A 105 5.62 -4.90 -19.46
CA LEU A 105 5.93 -5.47 -20.78
C LEU A 105 5.38 -6.88 -20.96
N GLY A 106 5.42 -7.72 -19.93
CA GLY A 106 4.89 -9.08 -19.96
C GLY A 106 3.40 -9.11 -20.32
N TRP A 107 2.61 -8.24 -19.69
CA TRP A 107 1.18 -8.13 -19.96
C TRP A 107 0.90 -7.60 -21.38
N ILE A 108 1.67 -6.61 -21.83
CA ILE A 108 1.57 -6.04 -23.18
C ILE A 108 1.89 -7.09 -24.25
N PHE A 109 2.98 -7.85 -24.09
CA PHE A 109 3.36 -8.91 -25.04
C PHE A 109 2.36 -10.06 -25.07
N LEU A 110 1.73 -10.37 -23.94
CA LEU A 110 0.65 -11.34 -23.83
C LEU A 110 -0.71 -10.80 -24.30
N ARG A 111 -0.81 -9.50 -24.62
CA ARG A 111 -2.07 -8.79 -24.97
C ARG A 111 -3.18 -9.05 -23.96
N GLY A 112 -2.82 -9.13 -22.68
CA GLY A 112 -3.75 -9.43 -21.58
C GLY A 112 -4.32 -10.84 -21.57
N ALA A 113 -3.74 -11.82 -22.27
CA ALA A 113 -4.18 -13.22 -22.25
C ALA A 113 -3.01 -14.17 -21.93
N SER A 114 -3.27 -15.15 -21.05
CA SER A 114 -2.28 -16.15 -20.67
C SER A 114 -1.84 -16.99 -21.87
N ARG A 115 -0.53 -17.26 -22.00
CA ARG A 115 -0.01 -18.08 -23.10
C ARG A 115 -0.42 -19.54 -23.00
N CYS A 116 -0.58 -20.11 -21.80
CA CYS A 116 -0.90 -21.53 -21.61
C CYS A 116 -2.34 -21.88 -22.05
N CYS A 117 -3.32 -21.08 -21.64
CA CYS A 117 -4.74 -21.42 -21.74
C CYS A 117 -5.60 -20.33 -22.39
N ASN A 118 -4.97 -19.26 -22.90
CA ASN A 118 -5.60 -18.13 -23.58
C ASN A 118 -6.69 -17.41 -22.77
N LYS A 119 -6.77 -17.65 -21.45
CA LYS A 119 -7.67 -16.92 -20.56
C LYS A 119 -7.12 -15.54 -20.23
N LYS A 120 -8.02 -14.56 -20.06
CA LYS A 120 -7.68 -13.17 -19.75
C LYS A 120 -6.94 -13.06 -18.42
N ILE A 121 -5.86 -12.30 -18.41
CA ILE A 121 -5.12 -11.89 -17.21
C ILE A 121 -5.80 -10.63 -16.67
N SER A 122 -6.05 -10.60 -15.36
CA SER A 122 -6.67 -9.44 -14.72
C SER A 122 -5.86 -8.17 -14.98
N THR A 123 -6.54 -7.10 -15.41
CA THR A 123 -5.95 -5.77 -15.63
C THR A 123 -5.42 -5.15 -14.34
N ARG A 124 -5.85 -5.66 -13.19
CA ARG A 124 -5.35 -5.26 -11.87
C ARG A 124 -3.83 -5.46 -11.73
N TYR A 125 -3.28 -6.51 -12.32
CA TYR A 125 -1.83 -6.76 -12.28
C TYR A 125 -1.06 -5.60 -12.90
N LEU A 126 -1.47 -5.20 -14.11
CA LEU A 126 -0.91 -4.06 -14.81
C LEU A 126 -1.14 -2.76 -14.03
N PHE A 127 -2.34 -2.58 -13.46
CA PHE A 127 -2.67 -1.39 -12.68
C PHE A 127 -1.73 -1.20 -11.47
N ILE A 128 -1.47 -2.26 -10.70
CA ILE A 128 -0.59 -2.18 -9.53
C ILE A 128 0.86 -1.87 -9.94
N GLU A 129 1.35 -2.45 -11.04
CA GLU A 129 2.69 -2.16 -11.55
C GLU A 129 2.81 -0.70 -12.02
N VAL A 130 1.83 -0.20 -12.78
CA VAL A 130 1.79 1.19 -13.23
C VAL A 130 1.63 2.15 -12.04
N LEU A 131 0.79 1.82 -11.07
CA LEU A 131 0.59 2.61 -9.87
C LEU A 131 1.90 2.74 -9.07
N ALA A 132 2.65 1.66 -8.89
CA ALA A 132 3.93 1.70 -8.20
C ALA A 132 4.96 2.59 -8.92
N VAL A 133 5.01 2.55 -10.25
CA VAL A 133 5.86 3.44 -11.07
C VAL A 133 5.44 4.91 -10.91
N ILE A 134 4.14 5.20 -10.98
CA ILE A 134 3.61 6.56 -10.79
C ILE A 134 3.93 7.08 -9.39
N GLN A 135 3.68 6.27 -8.36
CA GLN A 135 4.01 6.62 -6.98
C GLN A 135 5.51 6.91 -6.81
N THR A 136 6.35 6.09 -7.45
CA THR A 136 7.81 6.29 -7.43
C THR A 136 8.20 7.60 -8.09
N LEU A 137 7.63 7.90 -9.25
CA LEU A 137 7.86 9.15 -9.96
C LEU A 137 7.42 10.35 -9.11
N LEU A 138 6.23 10.30 -8.50
CA LEU A 138 5.71 11.38 -7.66
C LEU A 138 6.62 11.66 -6.46
N VAL A 139 7.09 10.61 -5.77
CA VAL A 139 8.03 10.77 -4.64
C VAL A 139 9.34 11.42 -5.10
N LEU A 140 9.91 10.98 -6.23
CA LEU A 140 11.14 11.56 -6.76
C LEU A 140 11.01 13.01 -7.25
N MET A 141 9.79 13.41 -7.62
CA MET A 141 9.49 14.77 -8.05
C MET A 141 9.26 15.71 -6.87
N ILE A 142 8.65 15.22 -5.79
CA ILE A 142 8.26 16.05 -4.65
C ILE A 142 9.39 16.15 -3.61
N PHE A 143 10.01 15.02 -3.29
CA PHE A 143 11.02 14.95 -2.24
C PHE A 143 12.43 15.01 -2.84
N LYS A 144 13.31 15.74 -2.15
CA LYS A 144 14.69 15.98 -2.59
C LYS A 144 15.70 15.17 -1.77
N GLU A 145 15.41 14.88 -0.51
CA GLU A 145 16.30 14.16 0.40
C GLU A 145 16.21 12.63 0.23
N ASP A 146 17.36 11.96 0.16
CA ASP A 146 17.43 10.52 -0.12
C ASP A 146 16.73 9.66 0.95
N LEU A 147 16.89 10.02 2.23
CA LEU A 147 16.22 9.31 3.32
C LEU A 147 14.70 9.45 3.23
N LEU A 148 14.21 10.66 2.95
CA LEU A 148 12.79 10.95 2.80
C LEU A 148 12.19 10.24 1.58
N ILE A 149 12.93 10.19 0.46
CA ILE A 149 12.55 9.42 -0.73
C ILE A 149 12.43 7.94 -0.38
N CYS A 150 13.49 7.33 0.17
CA CYS A 150 13.51 5.89 0.48
C CYS A 150 12.36 5.50 1.43
N THR A 151 12.19 6.27 2.50
CA THR A 151 11.17 5.99 3.52
C THR A 151 9.76 6.22 2.99
N SER A 152 9.54 7.26 2.19
CA SER A 152 8.25 7.51 1.51
C SER A 152 7.88 6.39 0.55
N LEU A 153 8.83 5.86 -0.23
CA LEU A 153 8.58 4.72 -1.11
C LEU A 153 8.18 3.46 -0.33
N VAL A 154 8.91 3.15 0.75
CA VAL A 154 8.58 2.02 1.64
C VAL A 154 7.16 2.17 2.21
N LEU A 155 6.80 3.36 2.68
CA LEU A 155 5.47 3.66 3.19
C LEU A 155 4.40 3.46 2.12
N ILE A 156 4.50 4.16 0.99
CA ILE A 156 3.47 4.14 -0.06
C ILE A 156 3.29 2.72 -0.64
N TRP A 157 4.37 1.99 -0.92
CA TRP A 157 4.26 0.63 -1.44
C TRP A 157 3.63 -0.33 -0.44
N SER A 158 3.93 -0.17 0.86
CA SER A 158 3.29 -0.94 1.93
C SER A 158 1.80 -0.61 2.03
N LEU A 159 1.42 0.66 1.96
CA LEU A 159 0.01 1.10 1.98
C LEU A 159 -0.77 0.59 0.77
N THR A 160 -0.15 0.59 -0.43
CA THR A 160 -0.74 0.02 -1.65
C THR A 160 -1.03 -1.47 -1.45
N ALA A 161 -0.06 -2.25 -0.95
CA ALA A 161 -0.27 -3.67 -0.68
C ALA A 161 -1.36 -3.91 0.37
N LEU A 162 -1.32 -3.20 1.50
CA LEU A 162 -2.32 -3.31 2.56
C LEU A 162 -3.73 -2.96 2.07
N ALA A 163 -3.88 -1.90 1.28
CA ALA A 163 -5.16 -1.51 0.68
C ALA A 163 -5.74 -2.63 -0.19
N PHE A 164 -4.90 -3.20 -1.06
CA PHE A 164 -5.35 -4.24 -1.99
C PHE A 164 -5.60 -5.60 -1.31
N ILE A 165 -4.87 -5.92 -0.24
CA ILE A 165 -5.14 -7.10 0.57
C ILE A 165 -6.48 -6.94 1.31
N ASP A 166 -6.69 -5.79 1.94
CA ASP A 166 -7.92 -5.52 2.69
C ASP A 166 -9.14 -5.46 1.77
N PHE A 167 -9.01 -4.87 0.58
CA PHE A 167 -10.08 -4.87 -0.43
C PHE A 167 -10.50 -6.28 -0.86
N ASP A 168 -9.56 -7.23 -0.91
CA ASP A 168 -9.86 -8.60 -1.34
C ASP A 168 -10.35 -9.50 -0.20
N THR A 169 -9.85 -9.27 1.01
CA THR A 169 -9.96 -10.25 2.11
C THR A 169 -10.47 -9.68 3.44
N TYR A 170 -10.71 -8.37 3.54
CA TYR A 170 -11.08 -7.66 4.77
C TYR A 170 -10.08 -7.90 5.92
N LEU A 171 -8.82 -8.15 5.58
CA LEU A 171 -7.76 -8.49 6.52
C LEU A 171 -6.57 -7.56 6.30
N LEU A 172 -6.07 -6.97 7.39
CA LEU A 172 -4.81 -6.24 7.42
C LEU A 172 -3.77 -7.05 8.19
N PRO A 173 -2.78 -7.67 7.52
CA PRO A 173 -1.83 -8.57 8.17
C PRO A 173 -0.97 -7.88 9.23
N ASP A 174 -0.87 -8.50 10.41
CA ASP A 174 -0.01 -8.04 11.50
C ASP A 174 1.48 -8.03 11.10
N CYS A 175 1.90 -8.98 10.26
CA CYS A 175 3.26 -9.03 9.71
C CYS A 175 3.60 -7.86 8.79
N MET A 176 2.64 -7.01 8.43
CA MET A 176 2.86 -5.77 7.69
C MET A 176 2.57 -4.54 8.54
N THR A 177 1.43 -4.50 9.24
CA THR A 177 1.01 -3.32 10.00
C THR A 177 1.92 -3.05 11.21
N ILE A 178 2.35 -4.09 11.94
CA ILE A 178 3.21 -3.93 13.12
C ILE A 178 4.62 -3.47 12.72
N PRO A 179 5.31 -4.10 11.74
CA PRO A 179 6.59 -3.59 11.27
C PRO A 179 6.48 -2.17 10.72
N LEU A 180 5.40 -1.83 10.02
CA LEU A 180 5.18 -0.47 9.51
C LEU A 180 5.09 0.56 10.65
N LEU A 181 4.40 0.22 11.75
CA LEU A 181 4.34 1.07 12.94
C LEU A 181 5.73 1.29 13.54
N TRP A 182 6.48 0.22 13.79
CA TRP A 182 7.83 0.32 14.37
C TRP A 182 8.78 1.11 13.46
N LEU A 183 8.71 0.89 12.15
CA LEU A 183 9.52 1.59 11.17
C LEU A 183 9.23 3.09 11.18
N GLY A 184 7.96 3.50 11.32
CA GLY A 184 7.59 4.91 11.49
C GLY A 184 8.19 5.56 12.74
N LEU A 185 8.16 4.85 13.88
CA LEU A 185 8.79 5.33 15.11
C LEU A 185 10.31 5.43 14.99
N LEU A 186 10.96 4.45 14.37
CA LEU A 186 12.41 4.43 14.18
C LEU A 186 12.88 5.55 13.25
N ILE A 187 12.18 5.80 12.14
CA ILE A 187 12.49 6.91 11.23
C ILE A 187 12.37 8.25 11.95
N ASN A 188 11.35 8.42 12.79
CA ASN A 188 11.10 9.68 13.49
C ASN A 188 12.03 9.92 14.68
N ILE A 189 13.02 9.04 14.94
CA ILE A 189 14.15 9.35 15.82
C ILE A 189 14.93 10.56 15.26
N ASP A 190 15.16 10.56 13.95
CA ASP A 190 15.85 11.66 13.24
C ASP A 190 14.87 12.75 12.78
N THR A 191 13.63 12.74 13.29
CA THR A 191 12.58 13.75 13.02
C THR A 191 12.23 13.94 11.54
N VAL A 192 12.37 12.87 10.73
CA VAL A 192 12.18 12.91 9.27
C VAL A 192 10.77 13.37 8.86
N PHE A 193 9.73 12.87 9.52
CA PHE A 193 8.34 13.25 9.22
C PHE A 193 7.71 14.06 10.35
N ALA A 194 8.00 13.71 11.61
CA ALA A 194 7.47 14.38 12.78
C ALA A 194 8.39 14.19 14.01
N PRO A 195 8.35 15.08 15.01
CA PRO A 195 9.04 14.86 16.28
C PRO A 195 8.62 13.54 16.94
N LEU A 196 9.56 12.79 17.50
CA LEU A 196 9.32 11.47 18.09
C LEU A 196 8.17 11.47 19.13
N THR A 197 8.09 12.50 19.96
CA THR A 197 6.99 12.67 20.93
C THR A 197 5.63 12.73 20.24
N SER A 198 5.53 13.50 19.15
CA SER A 198 4.32 13.60 18.35
C SER A 198 3.99 12.29 17.61
N ALA A 199 5.01 11.54 17.16
CA ALA A 199 4.87 10.24 16.52
C ALA A 199 4.31 9.19 17.47
N VAL A 200 4.85 9.11 18.69
CA VAL A 200 4.32 8.22 19.74
C VAL A 200 2.89 8.59 20.11
N LEU A 201 2.61 9.89 20.32
CA LEU A 201 1.25 10.36 20.59
C LEU A 201 0.30 10.11 19.41
N GLY A 202 0.78 10.22 18.18
CA GLY A 202 0.03 9.90 16.97
C GLY A 202 -0.32 8.43 16.89
N ALA A 203 0.62 7.53 17.19
CA ALA A 203 0.37 6.10 17.22
C ALA A 203 -0.67 5.73 18.29
N VAL A 204 -0.53 6.26 19.50
CA VAL A 204 -1.44 6.02 20.62
C VAL A 204 -2.84 6.59 20.32
N SER A 205 -2.93 7.85 19.90
CA SER A 205 -4.21 8.50 19.61
C SER A 205 -4.92 7.87 18.41
N GLY A 206 -4.19 7.54 17.34
CA GLY A 206 -4.73 6.86 16.17
C GLY A 206 -5.32 5.49 16.51
N TYR A 207 -4.63 4.69 17.33
CA TYR A 207 -5.15 3.41 17.81
C TYR A 207 -6.41 3.61 18.68
N LEU A 208 -6.29 4.44 19.72
CA LEU A 208 -7.33 4.62 20.74
C LEU A 208 -8.60 5.22 20.15
N PHE A 209 -8.49 6.14 19.19
CA PHE A 209 -9.65 6.79 18.60
C PHE A 209 -10.57 5.78 17.89
N LEU A 210 -10.00 4.94 17.02
CA LEU A 210 -10.79 3.92 16.32
C LEU A 210 -11.24 2.79 17.27
N TRP A 211 -10.39 2.41 18.22
CA TRP A 211 -10.73 1.40 19.23
C TRP A 211 -11.92 1.84 20.12
N LEU A 212 -11.93 3.09 20.59
CA LEU A 212 -13.04 3.66 21.36
C LEU A 212 -14.31 3.75 20.50
N SER A 213 -14.19 4.20 19.26
CA SER A 213 -15.31 4.28 18.32
C SER A 213 -15.94 2.91 18.06
N TYR A 214 -15.11 1.87 17.91
CA TYR A 214 -15.57 0.49 17.78
C TYR A 214 -16.33 0.00 19.01
N TRP A 215 -15.80 0.22 20.23
CA TRP A 215 -16.49 -0.21 21.45
C TRP A 215 -17.81 0.53 21.66
N LEU A 216 -17.84 1.83 21.39
CA LEU A 216 -19.07 2.62 21.44
C LEU A 216 -20.12 2.05 20.48
N PHE A 217 -19.72 1.76 19.24
CA PHE A 217 -20.61 1.16 18.24
C PHE A 217 -21.09 -0.24 18.67
N LYS A 218 -20.18 -1.08 19.18
CA LYS A 218 -20.48 -2.43 19.65
C LYS A 218 -21.47 -2.43 20.82
N ILE A 219 -21.34 -1.50 21.76
CA ILE A 219 -22.28 -1.38 22.89
C ILE A 219 -23.65 -0.92 22.41
N VAL A 220 -23.71 0.04 21.47
CA VAL A 220 -24.98 0.62 20.99
C VAL A 220 -25.72 -0.31 20.02
N ARG A 221 -25.00 -1.00 19.13
CA ARG A 221 -25.58 -1.81 18.04
C ARG A 221 -25.51 -3.31 18.29
N GLY A 222 -24.66 -3.77 19.20
CA GLY A 222 -24.43 -5.20 19.43
C GLY A 222 -23.69 -5.93 18.31
N VAL A 223 -23.16 -5.19 17.32
CA VAL A 223 -22.51 -5.75 16.13
C VAL A 223 -21.09 -5.22 16.02
N ASP A 224 -20.18 -6.06 15.52
CA ASP A 224 -18.81 -5.66 15.20
C ASP A 224 -18.81 -4.71 14.01
N GLY A 225 -18.49 -3.43 14.27
CA GLY A 225 -18.59 -2.37 13.27
C GLY A 225 -17.33 -2.13 12.42
N MET A 226 -16.15 -2.59 12.86
CA MET A 226 -14.87 -2.34 12.21
C MET A 226 -13.86 -3.45 12.55
N GLY A 227 -12.90 -3.70 11.66
CA GLY A 227 -11.83 -4.68 11.87
C GLY A 227 -10.71 -4.15 12.77
N TYR A 228 -10.17 -5.01 13.63
CA TYR A 228 -9.03 -4.63 14.49
C TYR A 228 -7.76 -4.23 13.73
N GLY A 229 -7.65 -4.65 12.46
CA GLY A 229 -6.57 -4.26 11.57
C GLY A 229 -6.53 -2.75 11.30
N ASP A 230 -7.70 -2.11 11.22
CA ASP A 230 -7.82 -0.68 10.95
C ASP A 230 -7.19 0.16 12.07
N PHE A 231 -7.32 -0.29 13.32
CA PHE A 231 -6.74 0.40 14.48
C PHE A 231 -5.21 0.37 14.41
N LYS A 232 -4.65 -0.77 13.99
CA LYS A 232 -3.19 -0.95 13.83
C LYS A 232 -2.66 -0.12 12.66
N LEU A 233 -3.38 -0.05 11.55
CA LEU A 233 -2.99 0.76 10.40
C LEU A 233 -3.06 2.26 10.72
N MET A 234 -4.11 2.72 11.41
CA MET A 234 -4.20 4.11 11.87
C MET A 234 -3.09 4.45 12.86
N ALA A 235 -2.77 3.54 13.79
CA ALA A 235 -1.63 3.69 14.69
C ALA A 235 -0.29 3.76 13.94
N ALA A 236 -0.11 2.93 12.91
CA ALA A 236 1.07 2.99 12.06
C ALA A 236 1.16 4.37 11.39
N LEU A 237 0.12 4.85 10.70
CA LEU A 237 0.15 6.17 10.08
C LEU A 237 0.35 7.32 11.09
N GLY A 238 -0.21 7.21 12.30
CA GLY A 238 0.07 8.14 13.40
C GLY A 238 1.53 8.11 13.86
N ALA A 239 2.20 6.95 13.84
CA ALA A 239 3.62 6.82 14.12
C ALA A 239 4.50 7.48 13.03
N TRP A 240 4.05 7.48 11.78
CA TRP A 240 4.77 8.12 10.68
C TRP A 240 4.56 9.64 10.67
N PHE A 241 3.32 10.10 10.79
CA PHE A 241 2.98 11.50 10.54
C PHE A 241 2.75 12.35 11.80
N GLY A 242 2.70 11.71 12.97
CA GLY A 242 2.45 12.38 14.24
C GLY A 242 0.98 12.62 14.54
N VAL A 243 0.72 13.10 15.76
CA VAL A 243 -0.63 13.32 16.31
C VAL A 243 -1.47 14.33 15.53
N SER A 244 -0.84 15.36 14.97
CA SER A 244 -1.54 16.39 14.16
C SER A 244 -2.14 15.81 12.87
N ALA A 245 -1.61 14.70 12.37
CA ALA A 245 -2.13 14.02 11.18
C ALA A 245 -3.40 13.21 11.46
N VAL A 246 -3.59 12.72 12.69
CA VAL A 246 -4.66 11.78 13.03
C VAL A 246 -6.06 12.30 12.68
N PRO A 247 -6.44 13.56 12.99
CA PRO A 247 -7.72 14.11 12.58
C PRO A 247 -7.92 14.12 11.05
N PHE A 248 -6.88 14.49 10.29
CA PHE A 248 -6.93 14.48 8.83
C PHE A 248 -7.16 13.05 8.31
N LEU A 249 -6.39 12.09 8.82
CA LEU A 249 -6.47 10.69 8.41
C LEU A 249 -7.87 10.11 8.65
N ILE A 250 -8.46 10.35 9.82
CA ILE A 250 -9.82 9.90 10.15
C ILE A 250 -10.86 10.56 9.24
N LEU A 251 -10.77 11.87 9.04
CA LEU A 251 -11.76 12.62 8.26
C LEU A 251 -11.74 12.19 6.80
N PHE A 252 -10.56 12.13 6.18
CA PHE A 252 -10.44 11.78 4.77
C PHE A 252 -10.71 10.29 4.53
N SER A 253 -10.29 9.39 5.41
CA SER A 253 -10.64 7.96 5.29
C SER A 253 -12.14 7.74 5.36
N SER A 254 -12.82 8.38 6.31
CA SER A 254 -14.29 8.33 6.44
C SER A 254 -15.00 8.93 5.24
N PHE A 255 -14.50 10.07 4.73
CA PHE A 255 -15.04 10.72 3.53
C PHE A 255 -14.93 9.83 2.29
N PHE A 256 -13.75 9.30 1.98
CA PHE A 256 -13.57 8.42 0.82
C PHE A 256 -14.34 7.10 0.98
N GLY A 257 -14.39 6.54 2.19
CA GLY A 257 -15.20 5.36 2.48
C GLY A 257 -16.69 5.60 2.23
N LEU A 258 -17.22 6.74 2.68
CA LEU A 258 -18.61 7.12 2.45
C LEU A 258 -18.91 7.38 0.97
N VAL A 259 -18.02 8.08 0.27
CA VAL A 259 -18.15 8.32 -1.18
C VAL A 259 -18.17 7.00 -1.94
N ALA A 260 -17.26 6.08 -1.61
CA ALA A 260 -17.23 4.77 -2.24
C ALA A 260 -18.47 3.94 -1.91
N TYR A 261 -18.93 3.93 -0.65
CA TYR A 261 -20.19 3.30 -0.26
C TYR A 261 -21.37 3.85 -1.08
N ALA A 262 -21.47 5.17 -1.21
CA ALA A 262 -22.52 5.81 -2.00
C ALA A 262 -22.45 5.41 -3.47
N ILE A 263 -21.25 5.42 -4.08
CA ILE A 263 -21.05 4.96 -5.46
C ILE A 263 -21.51 3.51 -5.61
N PHE A 264 -21.06 2.59 -4.76
CA PHE A 264 -21.50 1.19 -4.83
C PHE A 264 -23.01 1.08 -4.67
N TYR A 265 -23.61 1.76 -3.69
CA TYR A 265 -25.05 1.76 -3.48
C TYR A 265 -25.86 2.25 -4.70
N PHE A 266 -25.38 3.30 -5.40
CA PHE A 266 -26.08 3.83 -6.58
C PHE A 266 -25.88 2.98 -7.84
N PHE A 267 -24.69 2.42 -8.04
CA PHE A 267 -24.37 1.64 -9.25
C PHE A 267 -24.71 0.15 -9.14
N ASP A 268 -24.81 -0.40 -7.93
CA ASP A 268 -25.08 -1.83 -7.68
C ASP A 268 -26.57 -2.16 -7.54
N LYS A 269 -27.45 -1.24 -7.97
CA LYS A 269 -28.92 -1.37 -7.91
C LYS A 269 -29.48 -2.48 -8.82
N LYS A 270 -28.64 -3.36 -9.39
CA LYS A 270 -29.00 -4.29 -10.46
C LYS A 270 -28.65 -5.77 -10.24
N ASP A 271 -28.03 -6.17 -9.12
CA ASP A 271 -27.78 -7.60 -8.88
C ASP A 271 -28.19 -8.08 -7.47
N ASN A 272 -29.37 -8.69 -7.41
CA ASN A 272 -29.73 -9.80 -6.52
C ASN A 272 -29.57 -9.61 -4.99
N GLY A 273 -30.17 -8.58 -4.39
CA GLY A 273 -30.64 -8.62 -2.99
C GLY A 273 -29.63 -8.99 -1.91
N LYS A 274 -28.32 -8.91 -2.20
CA LYS A 274 -27.26 -9.04 -1.21
C LYS A 274 -27.01 -7.65 -0.66
N GLU A 275 -27.46 -7.41 0.57
CA GLU A 275 -27.05 -6.24 1.32
C GLU A 275 -25.52 -6.18 1.33
N ILE A 276 -24.97 -5.01 0.98
CA ILE A 276 -23.53 -4.73 1.11
C ILE A 276 -23.27 -4.66 2.62
N ASN A 277 -23.03 -5.81 3.24
CA ASN A 277 -22.95 -5.90 4.70
C ASN A 277 -21.65 -5.31 5.25
N TYR A 278 -20.58 -5.27 4.45
CA TYR A 278 -19.27 -4.79 4.89
C TYR A 278 -18.49 -4.15 3.75
N ILE A 279 -17.87 -3.01 4.04
CA ILE A 279 -16.88 -2.34 3.18
C ILE A 279 -15.53 -2.37 3.89
N ALA A 280 -14.49 -2.76 3.15
CA ALA A 280 -13.11 -2.72 3.59
C ALA A 280 -12.69 -1.26 3.84
N PHE A 281 -12.34 -0.91 5.08
CA PHE A 281 -12.01 0.47 5.46
C PHE A 281 -10.51 0.79 5.26
N GLY A 282 -9.65 -0.23 5.31
CA GLY A 282 -8.21 -0.13 5.12
C GLY A 282 -7.78 0.58 3.83
N PRO A 283 -8.40 0.35 2.64
CA PRO A 283 -8.08 1.10 1.43
C PRO A 283 -8.20 2.61 1.58
N TYR A 284 -9.21 3.08 2.33
CA TYR A 284 -9.45 4.50 2.52
C TYR A 284 -8.52 5.11 3.58
N ILE A 285 -8.12 4.34 4.60
CA ILE A 285 -7.04 4.74 5.51
C ILE A 285 -5.72 4.88 4.73
N SER A 286 -5.36 3.89 3.92
CA SER A 286 -4.17 3.93 3.06
C SER A 286 -4.20 5.11 2.09
N LEU A 287 -5.35 5.40 1.47
CA LEU A 287 -5.52 6.53 0.57
C LEU A 287 -5.32 7.87 1.31
N ALA A 288 -5.92 8.03 2.50
CA ALA A 288 -5.73 9.21 3.33
C ALA A 288 -4.26 9.38 3.74
N GLY A 289 -3.56 8.28 4.06
CA GLY A 289 -2.12 8.28 4.37
C GLY A 289 -1.26 8.74 3.19
N VAL A 290 -1.52 8.23 1.98
CA VAL A 290 -0.82 8.67 0.76
C VAL A 290 -1.10 10.15 0.46
N LEU A 291 -2.33 10.61 0.65
CA LEU A 291 -2.66 12.02 0.47
C LEU A 291 -1.96 12.92 1.51
N TYR A 292 -1.95 12.50 2.77
CA TYR A 292 -1.26 13.24 3.82
C TYR A 292 0.26 13.30 3.60
N LEU A 293 0.87 12.24 3.06
CA LEU A 293 2.29 12.25 2.73
C LEU A 293 2.66 13.41 1.79
N PHE A 294 1.81 13.70 0.80
CA PHE A 294 2.08 14.75 -0.19
C PHE A 294 1.53 16.12 0.21
N LEU A 295 0.44 16.18 0.97
CA LEU A 295 -0.23 17.43 1.36
C LEU A 295 0.12 17.89 2.78
N GLY A 296 0.75 17.03 3.59
CA GLY A 296 0.93 17.21 5.03
C GLY A 296 1.67 18.48 5.39
N SER A 297 2.68 18.85 4.61
CA SER A 297 3.45 20.10 4.78
C SER A 297 2.57 21.35 4.68
N HIS A 298 1.54 21.34 3.84
CA HIS A 298 0.58 22.44 3.73
C HIS A 298 -0.47 22.39 4.85
N VAL A 299 -0.86 21.19 5.29
CA VAL A 299 -1.86 20.98 6.34
C VAL A 299 -1.33 21.37 7.71
N THR A 300 -0.09 20.99 8.07
CA THR A 300 0.50 21.35 9.37
C THR A 300 0.66 22.86 9.54
N ASN A 301 0.97 23.58 8.47
CA ASN A 301 1.05 25.05 8.47
C ASN A 301 -0.31 25.76 8.62
N LEU A 302 -1.43 25.05 8.37
CA LEU A 302 -2.78 25.59 8.54
C LEU A 302 -3.24 25.53 10.01
N PHE A 303 -2.64 24.65 10.81
CA PHE A 303 -3.00 24.39 12.22
C PHE A 303 -1.94 24.89 13.22
N SER A 304 -0.85 25.49 12.74
CA SER A 304 0.17 26.21 13.53
C SER A 304 -0.07 27.71 13.49
#